data_AF-A0A5B6V7X2-F1
#
_entry.id   AF-A0A5B6V7X2-F1
#
_cell.length_a   1.000
_cell.length_b   1.000
_cell.length_c   1.000
_cell.angle_alpha   90.00
_cell.angle_beta   90.00
_cell.angle_gamma   90.00
#
_symmetry.space_group_name_H-M   'P 1'
#
loop_
_entity.id
_entity.type
_entity.pdbx_description
1 polymer ?
#
loop_
_entity_poly.entity_id
_entity_poly.type
_entity_poly.pdbx_seq_one_letter_code
_entity_poly.pdbx_strand_id
1 'polypeptide(L)'
;MEVGEIGFSKDGGAINWFPGHMAAATRAIRSRLKLSDLVIEVRDARIPFSSANQDLQPQLSAKRRVIALNKKDLANSNVLNKCVRYFDSCKQDCLPISAHSRSSVRKVS
;
A
#
# COMPACT_ATOMS: atom_id res chain seq x y z
N MET A 1 35.41 2.18 -3.88
CA MET A 1 34.57 2.30 -5.08
C MET A 1 33.50 3.31 -4.74
N GLU A 2 33.73 4.54 -5.19
CA GLU A 2 32.97 5.74 -4.85
C GLU A 2 31.75 5.79 -5.79
N VAL A 3 30.54 5.75 -5.24
CA VAL A 3 29.31 5.86 -6.05
C VAL A 3 29.01 7.34 -6.17
N GLY A 4 29.19 7.86 -7.39
CA GLY A 4 29.13 9.27 -7.73
C GLY A 4 27.83 9.95 -7.32
N GLU A 5 27.97 11.17 -6.83
CA GLU A 5 26.89 12.12 -6.58
C GLU A 5 26.25 12.52 -7.91
N ILE A 6 24.95 12.21 -8.05
CA ILE A 6 24.15 12.61 -9.20
C ILE A 6 23.56 13.99 -8.88
N GLY A 7 24.15 15.04 -9.45
CA GLY A 7 23.65 16.41 -9.32
C GLY A 7 22.31 16.60 -10.04
N PHE A 8 21.35 17.24 -9.37
CA PHE A 8 20.10 17.71 -9.99
C PHE A 8 19.96 19.23 -9.86
N SER A 9 19.64 19.85 -10.99
CA SER A 9 19.64 21.28 -11.28
C SER A 9 18.59 22.09 -10.51
N LYS A 10 18.93 23.37 -10.29
CA LYS A 10 18.06 24.50 -9.89
C LYS A 10 16.84 24.63 -10.83
N ASP A 11 15.71 25.03 -10.24
CA ASP A 11 14.49 25.58 -10.89
C ASP A 11 13.36 24.63 -11.30
N GLY A 12 13.06 23.65 -10.44
CA GLY A 12 11.80 22.90 -10.45
C GLY A 12 11.80 21.87 -9.33
N GLY A 13 11.45 22.29 -8.11
CA GLY A 13 11.78 21.59 -6.86
C GLY A 13 11.51 20.08 -6.89
N ALA A 14 12.60 19.29 -6.92
CA ALA A 14 12.54 17.86 -6.69
C ALA A 14 11.93 17.62 -5.30
N ILE A 15 10.85 16.84 -5.24
CA ILE A 15 10.28 16.40 -3.96
C ILE A 15 11.36 15.54 -3.29
N ASN A 16 12.05 16.11 -2.31
CA ASN A 16 13.06 15.41 -1.53
C ASN A 16 12.35 14.47 -0.55
N TRP A 17 12.06 13.25 -1.01
CA TRP A 17 11.32 12.27 -0.22
C TRP A 17 12.09 11.76 1.00
N PHE A 18 13.42 11.82 1.05
CA PHE A 18 14.14 10.75 1.74
C PHE A 18 14.79 10.97 3.12
N PRO A 19 15.13 12.17 3.62
CA PRO A 19 15.60 12.21 5.02
C PRO A 19 14.47 12.48 6.01
N GLY A 20 13.61 13.47 5.75
CA GLY A 20 12.67 13.99 6.74
C GLY A 20 11.21 13.55 6.54
N HIS A 21 10.70 13.64 5.32
CA HIS A 21 9.26 13.48 5.07
C HIS A 21 8.78 12.05 5.21
N MET A 22 9.48 11.09 4.60
CA MET A 22 9.14 9.67 4.75
C MET A 22 9.27 9.20 6.21
N ALA A 23 10.34 9.61 6.91
CA ALA A 23 10.52 9.30 8.32
C ALA A 23 9.40 9.89 9.20
N ALA A 24 9.01 11.14 8.96
CA ALA A 24 7.91 11.79 9.66
C ALA A 24 6.56 11.10 9.38
N ALA A 25 6.27 10.75 8.12
CA ALA A 25 5.06 10.06 7.72
C ALA A 25 4.99 8.67 8.35
N THR A 26 6.07 7.88 8.27
CA THR A 26 6.16 6.56 8.89
C THR A 26 5.97 6.65 10.41
N ARG A 27 6.57 7.64 11.08
CA ARG A 27 6.37 7.87 12.52
C ARG A 27 4.92 8.21 12.84
N ALA A 28 4.29 9.08 12.06
CA ALA A 28 2.89 9.46 12.23
C ALA A 28 1.95 8.26 12.04
N ILE A 29 2.18 7.44 11.01
CA ILE A 29 1.41 6.20 10.76
C ILE A 29 1.57 5.25 11.94
N ARG A 30 2.80 4.98 12.39
CA ARG A 30 3.07 4.11 13.55
C ARG A 30 2.37 4.59 14.81
N SER A 31 2.30 5.90 15.04
CA SER A 31 1.56 6.45 16.19
C SER A 31 0.06 6.20 16.08
N ARG A 32 -0.53 6.39 14.89
CA ARG A 32 -1.97 6.17 14.65
C ARG A 32 -2.36 4.69 14.71
N LEU A 33 -1.49 3.80 14.24
CA LEU A 33 -1.69 2.35 14.28
C LEU A 33 -1.89 1.81 15.72
N LYS A 34 -1.29 2.45 16.73
CA LYS A 34 -1.47 2.06 18.14
C LYS A 34 -2.92 2.23 18.59
N LEU A 35 -3.61 3.25 18.08
CA LEU A 35 -4.97 3.62 18.44
C LEU A 35 -6.05 2.95 17.56
N SER A 36 -5.66 2.26 16.48
CA SER A 36 -6.61 1.64 15.55
C SER A 36 -6.88 0.18 15.90
N ASP A 37 -8.15 -0.22 15.83
CA ASP A 37 -8.59 -1.62 15.98
C ASP A 37 -8.50 -2.42 14.68
N LEU A 38 -8.66 -1.74 13.54
CA LEU A 38 -8.64 -2.31 12.20
C LEU A 38 -7.84 -1.42 11.25
N VAL A 39 -7.08 -2.03 10.35
CA VAL A 39 -6.34 -1.31 9.31
C VAL A 39 -6.80 -1.76 7.92
N ILE A 40 -7.06 -0.80 7.05
CA ILE A 40 -7.28 -1.05 5.63
C ILE A 40 -6.00 -0.68 4.88
N GLU A 41 -5.27 -1.68 4.39
CA GLU A 41 -4.06 -1.49 3.59
C GLU A 41 -4.46 -1.41 2.11
N VAL A 42 -4.41 -0.21 1.55
CA VAL A 42 -4.74 0.01 0.13
C VAL A 42 -3.50 -0.24 -0.74
N ARG A 43 -3.61 -1.13 -1.72
CA ARG A 43 -2.57 -1.48 -2.69
C ARG A 43 -3.06 -1.32 -4.13
N ASP A 44 -2.15 -1.26 -5.09
CA ASP A 44 -2.50 -1.22 -6.51
C ASP A 44 -2.71 -2.66 -7.03
N ALA A 45 -3.91 -2.96 -7.55
CA ALA A 45 -4.32 -4.29 -8.00
C ALA A 45 -3.47 -4.83 -9.17
N ARG A 46 -2.78 -3.96 -9.92
CA ARG A 46 -1.88 -4.38 -11.02
C ARG A 46 -0.58 -4.98 -10.52
N ILE A 47 -0.13 -4.55 -9.34
CA ILE A 47 1.13 -4.96 -8.69
C ILE A 47 0.92 -5.16 -7.19
N PRO A 48 0.07 -6.12 -6.77
CA PRO A 48 -0.41 -6.23 -5.39
C PRO A 48 0.68 -6.55 -4.36
N PHE A 49 1.80 -7.13 -4.81
CA PHE A 49 2.95 -7.43 -3.96
C PHE A 49 3.94 -6.26 -3.91
N SER A 50 4.31 -5.70 -5.07
CA SER A 50 5.31 -4.63 -5.15
C SER A 50 4.80 -3.28 -4.63
N SER A 51 3.49 -3.05 -4.61
CA SER A 51 2.89 -1.83 -4.04
C SER A 51 2.75 -1.87 -2.52
N ALA A 52 3.21 -2.94 -1.86
CA ALA A 52 3.22 -3.04 -0.40
C ALA A 52 4.37 -2.21 0.21
N ASN A 53 4.09 -1.52 1.32
CA ASN A 53 5.14 -0.86 2.09
C ASN A 53 5.80 -1.86 3.05
N GLN A 54 7.06 -2.21 2.79
CA GLN A 54 7.82 -3.19 3.58
C GLN A 54 8.13 -2.72 5.00
N ASP A 55 8.40 -1.43 5.19
CA ASP A 55 8.78 -0.84 6.50
C ASP A 55 7.65 -0.85 7.54
N LEU A 56 6.41 -0.99 7.06
CA LEU A 56 5.19 -1.04 7.87
C LEU A 56 4.65 -2.45 8.07
N GLN A 57 5.11 -3.45 7.29
CA GLN A 57 4.58 -4.82 7.39
C GLN A 57 4.64 -5.42 8.80
N PRO A 58 5.73 -5.26 9.59
CA PRO A 58 5.79 -5.83 10.93
C PRO A 58 4.71 -5.30 11.88
N GLN A 59 4.32 -4.04 11.73
CA GLN A 59 3.28 -3.41 12.54
C GLN A 59 1.89 -3.74 12.04
N LEU A 60 1.72 -3.83 10.72
CA LEU A 60 0.45 -4.15 10.07
C LEU A 60 0.05 -5.62 10.29
N SER A 61 1.01 -6.55 10.32
CA SER A 61 0.73 -7.98 10.55
C SER A 61 0.26 -8.29 11.98
N ALA A 62 0.59 -7.42 12.94
CA ALA A 62 0.18 -7.55 14.34
C ALA A 62 -1.25 -7.03 14.62
N LYS A 63 -1.92 -6.44 13.62
CA LYS A 63 -3.26 -5.85 13.73
C LYS A 63 -4.24 -6.60 12.84
N ARG A 64 -5.53 -6.51 13.19
CA ARG A 64 -6.60 -6.92 12.26
C ARG A 64 -6.47 -6.05 11.00
N ARG A 65 -6.40 -6.67 9.82
CA ARG A 65 -6.08 -5.99 8.57
C ARG A 65 -6.91 -6.53 7.41
N VAL A 66 -7.39 -5.61 6.57
CA VAL A 66 -7.97 -5.89 5.25
C VAL A 66 -7.11 -5.26 4.17
N ILE A 67 -6.72 -6.04 3.16
CA ILE A 67 -5.98 -5.57 2.00
C ILE A 67 -6.98 -5.17 0.91
N ALA A 68 -7.03 -3.88 0.58
CA ALA A 68 -7.87 -3.36 -0.49
C ALA A 68 -7.05 -3.21 -1.77
N LEU A 69 -7.25 -4.10 -2.75
CA LEU A 69 -6.60 -4.03 -4.06
C LEU A 69 -7.37 -3.05 -4.95
N ASN A 70 -6.95 -1.79 -4.96
CA ASN A 70 -7.59 -0.72 -5.71
C ASN A 70 -7.20 -0.74 -7.19
N LYS A 71 -8.03 -0.10 -8.05
CA LYS A 71 -7.91 -0.07 -9.51
C LYS A 71 -8.07 -1.46 -10.15
N LYS A 72 -8.97 -2.29 -9.61
CA LYS A 72 -9.23 -3.63 -10.16
C LYS A 72 -9.61 -3.60 -11.65
N ASP A 73 -10.24 -2.51 -12.10
CA ASP A 73 -10.65 -2.27 -13.49
C ASP A 73 -9.47 -2.16 -14.45
N LEU A 74 -8.29 -1.78 -13.95
CA LEU A 74 -7.05 -1.70 -14.73
C LEU A 74 -6.17 -2.95 -14.60
N ALA A 75 -6.56 -3.91 -13.77
CA ALA A 75 -5.79 -5.11 -13.50
C ALA A 75 -6.24 -6.28 -14.38
N ASN A 76 -5.31 -7.18 -14.71
CA ASN A 76 -5.66 -8.42 -15.38
C ASN A 76 -6.47 -9.32 -14.42
N SER A 77 -7.72 -9.61 -14.77
CA SER A 77 -8.65 -10.38 -13.93
C SER A 77 -8.12 -11.77 -13.54
N ASN A 78 -7.40 -12.46 -14.43
CA ASN A 78 -6.85 -13.79 -14.15
C ASN A 78 -5.74 -13.72 -13.11
N VAL A 79 -4.84 -12.74 -13.22
CA VAL A 79 -3.76 -12.51 -12.24
C VAL A 79 -4.35 -12.05 -10.91
N LEU A 80 -5.30 -11.11 -10.95
CA LEU A 80 -5.97 -10.60 -9.75
C LEU A 80 -6.66 -11.73 -8.97
N ASN A 81 -7.38 -12.62 -9.64
CA ASN A 81 -8.03 -13.77 -9.00
C ASN A 81 -7.01 -14.72 -8.37
N LYS A 82 -5.86 -14.95 -9.01
CA LYS A 82 -4.77 -15.73 -8.40
C LYS A 82 -4.21 -15.05 -7.15
N CYS A 83 -4.02 -13.73 -7.19
CA CYS A 83 -3.57 -12.96 -6.04
C CYS A 83 -4.57 -13.01 -4.88
N VAL A 84 -5.86 -12.85 -5.15
CA VAL A 84 -6.91 -12.94 -4.11
C VAL A 84 -6.89 -14.33 -3.46
N ARG A 85 -6.80 -15.41 -4.26
CA ARG A 85 -6.68 -16.79 -3.72
C ARG A 85 -5.41 -16.99 -2.89
N TYR A 86 -4.29 -16.38 -3.29
CA TYR A 86 -3.06 -16.42 -2.51
C TYR A 86 -3.25 -15.77 -1.13
N PHE A 87 -3.83 -14.56 -1.08
CA PHE A 87 -4.10 -13.89 0.20
C PHE A 87 -5.07 -14.68 1.08
N ASP A 88 -6.11 -15.27 0.50
CA ASP A 88 -7.05 -16.16 1.19
C ASP A 88 -6.35 -17.39 1.79
N SER A 89 -5.46 -18.05 1.02
CA SER A 89 -4.66 -19.16 1.53
C SER A 89 -3.72 -18.78 2.68
N CYS A 90 -3.31 -17.51 2.72
CA CYS A 90 -2.50 -16.92 3.79
C CYS A 90 -3.35 -16.39 4.95
N LYS A 91 -4.67 -16.63 4.95
CA LYS A 91 -5.65 -16.13 5.94
C LYS A 91 -5.62 -14.59 6.05
N GLN A 92 -5.45 -13.90 4.93
CA GLN A 92 -5.46 -12.44 4.84
C GLN A 92 -6.70 -11.98 4.06
N ASP A 93 -7.53 -11.18 4.70
CA ASP A 93 -8.71 -10.60 4.06
C ASP A 93 -8.27 -9.68 2.91
N CYS A 94 -8.69 -10.00 1.69
CA CYS A 94 -8.30 -9.27 0.48
C CYS A 94 -9.51 -8.95 -0.39
N LEU A 95 -9.73 -7.67 -0.70
CA LEU A 95 -10.87 -7.19 -1.46
C LEU A 95 -10.42 -6.38 -2.68
N PRO A 96 -10.66 -6.87 -3.92
CA PRO A 96 -10.45 -6.08 -5.12
C PRO A 96 -11.56 -5.03 -5.28
N ILE A 97 -11.16 -3.76 -5.35
CA ILE A 97 -12.06 -2.62 -5.46
C ILE A 97 -11.67 -1.70 -6.62
N SER A 98 -12.62 -0.89 -7.08
CA SER A 98 -12.35 0.29 -7.90
C SER A 98 -12.89 1.49 -7.12
N ALA A 99 -12.01 2.33 -6.59
CA ALA A 99 -12.41 3.48 -5.77
C ALA A 99 -13.26 4.51 -6.55
N HIS A 100 -13.12 4.56 -7.89
CA HIS A 100 -13.94 5.42 -8.75
C HIS A 100 -15.35 4.86 -8.95
N SER A 101 -15.56 3.57 -8.72
CA SER A 101 -16.87 2.93 -8.81
C SER A 101 -17.48 2.75 -7.42
N ARG A 102 -18.44 3.60 -7.06
CA ARG A 102 -19.15 3.58 -5.74
C ARG A 102 -19.72 2.19 -5.38
N SER A 103 -20.04 1.36 -6.38
CA SER A 103 -20.57 0.00 -6.18
C SER A 103 -19.60 -0.96 -5.49
N SER A 104 -18.29 -0.73 -5.61
CA SER A 104 -17.27 -1.61 -5.01
C SER A 104 -16.95 -1.25 -3.55
N VAL A 105 -17.23 -0.01 -3.12
CA VAL A 105 -16.88 0.50 -1.78
C VAL A 105 -17.84 0.00 -0.69
N ARG A 106 -19.12 -0.25 -1.02
CA ARG A 106 -20.13 -0.76 -0.07
C ARG A 106 -19.87 -2.19 0.45
N LYS A 107 -18.89 -2.91 -0.12
CA LYS A 107 -18.49 -4.25 0.36
C LYS A 107 -17.49 -4.20 1.52
N VAL A 108 -16.97 -3.02 1.85
CA VAL A 108 -15.94 -2.82 2.90
C VAL A 108 -16.56 -2.30 4.21
N SER A 109 -17.83 -1.88 4.19
CA SER A 109 -18.63 -1.48 5.36
C SER A 109 -19.52 -2.61 5.84
#